data_AF-A0A0M9GAW3-F1
#
_entry.id   AF-A0A0M9GAW3-F1
#
_cell.length_a   1.000
_cell.length_b   1.000
_cell.length_c   1.000
_cell.angle_alpha   90.00
_cell.angle_beta   90.00
_cell.angle_gamma   90.00
#
_symmetry.space_group_name_H-M   'P 1'
#
loop_
_entity.id
_entity.type
_entity.pdbx_description
1 polymer ?
#
loop_
_entity_poly.entity_id
_entity_poly.type
_entity_poly.pdbx_seq_one_letter_code
_entity_poly.pdbx_strand_id
1 'polypeptide(L)'
;MGSFFMGRCKRVSSENFTFHDEYALLDAPIQNAEHIPLRLSPQERKIQRLMRGIILASSYTDKVDGAAALKHKSRDLLIVKELTNALTGLIVGLGTRQAANFLRDHEFTPYQHDIRAAIEMCRRYKIMNPDMLRTDYVKFLYMIQDAVQNDMAREALGFNVVKSLVTVGRYCEAHSIQDLLADSRLAYCITPVPVMRDRHLLNRCLRGKDVMVEKLVSHYATEHRLAEDKVEIAVRSLNDANCFSNDNVETTTRLLQLLKQHFKPNELLETTDLTIDEGTDGSRLSHNHRMQYFFVLQSLSLWKNICRKMYVLWSIAEEDMLDPNEKYELRSTGQGLQRVQKAPHLYKAIQQVLNETKEELGEWVGSERIHLGDNQVPNAFHFIDKYGQVSRIIIPILRTLDFIDHLEKQAEHAAYLREVWGSGELAKRAILRDFFRHGFDGSGGDNMDDAGSCIDGRLTSAWNWCNNIRFKPFYPLFLFSGFSSFDGDMSV
;
A
#
# COMPACT_ATOMS: atom_id res chain seq x y z
N MET A 1 7.45 -26.50 7.31
CA MET A 1 7.16 -27.68 6.45
C MET A 1 5.69 -27.64 6.09
N GLY A 2 5.37 -27.70 4.80
CA GLY A 2 4.02 -27.50 4.28
C GLY A 2 4.07 -26.89 2.88
N SER A 3 4.81 -27.54 1.97
CA SER A 3 4.88 -27.14 0.57
C SER A 3 3.59 -27.59 -0.10
N PHE A 4 2.68 -26.66 -0.41
CA PHE A 4 1.57 -26.91 -1.33
C PHE A 4 2.15 -27.10 -2.74
N PHE A 5 2.59 -28.32 -3.03
CA PHE A 5 2.75 -28.80 -4.40
C PHE A 5 1.35 -28.95 -4.97
N MET A 6 0.92 -28.00 -5.81
CA MET A 6 -0.16 -28.24 -6.76
C MET A 6 0.31 -29.34 -7.71
N GLY A 7 -0.14 -30.56 -7.46
CA GLY A 7 -0.04 -31.65 -8.42
C GLY A 7 -0.80 -31.25 -9.69
N ARG A 8 -0.14 -31.40 -10.84
CA ARG A 8 -0.78 -31.29 -12.17
C ARG A 8 -2.04 -32.15 -12.18
N CYS A 9 -3.19 -31.50 -12.11
CA CYS A 9 -4.47 -32.17 -12.24
C CYS A 9 -4.62 -32.64 -13.70
N LYS A 10 -5.14 -33.85 -13.89
CA LYS A 10 -5.41 -34.46 -15.19
C LYS A 10 -6.14 -33.45 -16.10
N ARG A 11 -5.73 -33.36 -17.38
CA ARG A 11 -6.46 -32.64 -18.45
C ARG A 11 -7.95 -32.99 -18.36
N VAL A 12 -8.73 -32.08 -17.80
CA VAL A 12 -10.19 -32.17 -17.78
C VAL A 12 -10.66 -31.91 -19.21
N SER A 13 -11.67 -32.66 -19.62
CA SER A 13 -12.36 -32.52 -20.90
C SER A 13 -12.59 -31.05 -21.27
N SER A 14 -12.41 -30.73 -22.55
CA SER A 14 -12.63 -29.43 -23.16
C SER A 14 -14.10 -29.01 -23.16
N GLU A 15 -14.72 -28.89 -21.99
CA GLU A 15 -15.96 -28.15 -21.87
C GLU A 15 -15.65 -26.69 -22.24
N ASN A 16 -16.39 -26.17 -23.21
CA ASN A 16 -16.34 -24.76 -23.56
C ASN A 16 -16.99 -23.95 -22.44
N PHE A 17 -16.21 -23.67 -21.39
CA PHE A 17 -16.63 -22.73 -20.36
C PHE A 17 -16.89 -21.38 -21.02
N THR A 18 -18.09 -20.84 -20.80
CA THR A 18 -18.50 -19.51 -21.24
C THR A 18 -18.84 -18.71 -19.99
N PHE A 19 -18.23 -17.54 -19.86
CA PHE A 19 -18.57 -16.59 -18.80
C PHE A 19 -19.91 -15.96 -19.14
N HIS A 20 -20.84 -15.96 -18.20
CA HIS A 20 -22.21 -15.48 -18.37
C HIS A 20 -22.49 -14.26 -17.47
N ASP A 21 -21.49 -13.38 -17.32
CA ASP A 21 -21.57 -12.17 -16.51
C ASP A 21 -21.98 -12.43 -15.05
N GLU A 22 -21.51 -13.55 -14.47
CA GLU A 22 -21.85 -13.93 -13.10
C GLU A 22 -21.30 -12.95 -12.04
N TYR A 23 -20.34 -12.10 -12.41
CA TYR A 23 -19.81 -11.01 -11.59
C TYR A 23 -19.18 -9.90 -12.46
N ALA A 24 -19.03 -8.70 -11.92
CA ALA A 24 -18.40 -7.60 -12.64
C ALA A 24 -16.89 -7.85 -12.84
N LEU A 25 -16.41 -7.65 -14.08
CA LEU A 25 -14.99 -7.75 -14.40
C LEU A 25 -14.25 -6.46 -14.03
N LEU A 26 -12.99 -6.62 -13.58
CA LEU A 26 -12.09 -5.56 -13.19
C LEU A 26 -10.92 -5.49 -14.18
N ASP A 27 -10.98 -4.55 -15.12
CA ASP A 27 -10.00 -4.38 -16.20
C ASP A 27 -8.96 -3.28 -15.92
N ALA A 28 -9.15 -2.48 -14.86
CA ALA A 28 -8.31 -1.33 -14.54
C ALA A 28 -6.79 -1.63 -14.50
N PRO A 29 -6.28 -2.77 -13.98
CA PRO A 29 -4.84 -3.04 -14.03
C PRO A 29 -4.27 -3.17 -15.44
N ILE A 30 -5.07 -3.55 -16.43
CA ILE A 30 -4.64 -3.69 -17.83
C ILE A 30 -4.24 -2.33 -18.38
N GLN A 31 -5.10 -1.32 -18.20
CA GLN A 31 -4.84 0.05 -18.63
C GLN A 31 -3.63 0.68 -17.91
N ASN A 32 -3.30 0.17 -16.72
CA ASN A 32 -2.22 0.66 -15.88
C ASN A 32 -0.98 -0.26 -15.89
N ALA A 33 -0.88 -1.21 -16.84
CA ALA A 33 0.17 -2.23 -16.87
C ALA A 33 1.59 -1.65 -16.82
N GLU A 34 1.79 -0.44 -17.34
CA GLU A 34 3.07 0.28 -17.29
C GLU A 34 3.55 0.62 -15.88
N HIS A 35 2.65 0.64 -14.89
CA HIS A 35 2.95 0.93 -13.49
C HIS A 35 2.79 -0.29 -12.57
N ILE A 36 2.23 -1.40 -13.05
CA ILE A 36 2.07 -2.61 -12.23
C ILE A 36 3.41 -3.36 -12.19
N PRO A 37 4.03 -3.56 -11.00
CA PRO A 37 5.26 -4.32 -10.90
C PRO A 37 5.09 -5.77 -11.35
N LEU A 38 6.06 -6.27 -12.11
CA LEU A 38 6.10 -7.69 -12.46
C LEU A 38 6.44 -8.52 -11.21
N ARG A 39 5.78 -9.68 -11.07
CA ARG A 39 5.96 -10.63 -9.98
C ARG A 39 7.40 -11.12 -9.99
N LEU A 40 7.98 -11.30 -8.79
CA LEU A 40 9.33 -11.86 -8.67
C LEU A 40 9.35 -13.36 -8.99
N SER A 41 10.23 -13.75 -9.89
CA SER A 41 10.57 -15.14 -10.14
C SER A 41 11.20 -15.80 -8.89
N PRO A 42 11.26 -17.15 -8.82
CA PRO A 42 11.94 -17.83 -7.72
C PRO A 42 13.41 -17.41 -7.56
N GLN A 43 14.14 -17.18 -8.66
CA GLN A 43 15.52 -16.70 -8.60
C GLN A 43 15.59 -15.26 -8.06
N GLU A 44 14.73 -14.38 -8.55
CA GLU A 44 14.68 -12.99 -8.09
C GLU A 44 14.33 -12.90 -6.61
N ARG A 45 13.40 -13.74 -6.12
CA ARG A 45 13.08 -13.81 -4.68
C ARG A 45 14.28 -14.22 -3.82
N LYS A 46 15.19 -15.06 -4.33
CA LYS A 46 16.41 -15.41 -3.58
C LYS A 46 17.30 -14.18 -3.39
N ILE A 47 17.50 -13.39 -4.44
CA ILE A 47 18.30 -12.16 -4.41
C ILE A 47 17.61 -11.10 -3.53
N GLN A 48 16.30 -10.93 -3.69
CA GLN A 48 15.51 -10.01 -2.88
C GLN A 48 15.61 -10.33 -1.38
N ARG A 49 15.57 -11.63 -1.00
CA ARG A 49 15.73 -12.05 0.40
C ARG A 49 17.12 -11.72 0.95
N LEU A 50 18.17 -11.89 0.15
CA LEU A 50 19.52 -11.46 0.51
C LEU A 50 19.56 -9.94 0.75
N MET A 51 19.02 -9.16 -0.19
CA MET A 51 18.96 -7.70 -0.07
C MET A 51 18.18 -7.27 1.18
N ARG A 52 17.03 -7.91 1.45
CA ARG A 52 16.27 -7.70 2.69
C ARG A 52 17.12 -7.97 3.94
N GLY A 53 17.91 -9.05 3.97
CA GLY A 53 18.81 -9.35 5.07
C GLY A 53 19.85 -8.26 5.30
N ILE A 54 20.40 -7.70 4.21
CA ILE A 54 21.36 -6.59 4.25
C ILE A 54 20.71 -5.31 4.80
N ILE A 55 19.50 -4.99 4.34
CA ILE A 55 18.75 -3.83 4.82
C ILE A 55 18.46 -3.96 6.32
N LEU A 56 18.05 -5.15 6.78
CA LEU A 56 17.79 -5.41 8.20
C LEU A 56 19.06 -5.29 9.06
N ALA A 57 20.20 -5.74 8.56
CA ALA A 57 21.48 -5.61 9.25
C ALA A 57 22.07 -4.19 9.23
N SER A 58 21.52 -3.29 8.42
CA SER A 58 22.01 -1.93 8.25
C SER A 58 21.41 -0.96 9.28
N SER A 59 22.28 -0.13 9.89
CA SER A 59 21.90 1.03 10.71
C SER A 59 22.17 2.34 9.96
N TYR A 60 21.89 2.36 8.65
CA TYR A 60 22.28 3.46 7.75
C TYR A 60 21.84 4.83 8.25
N THR A 61 20.55 5.03 8.50
CA THR A 61 19.98 6.31 8.94
C THR A 61 20.51 6.73 10.30
N ASP A 62 20.70 5.79 11.24
CA ASP A 62 21.24 6.08 12.58
C ASP A 62 22.66 6.64 12.52
N LYS A 63 23.46 6.18 11.54
CA LYS A 63 24.84 6.60 11.35
C LYS A 63 24.95 7.87 10.51
N VAL A 64 24.27 7.90 9.37
CA VAL A 64 24.39 8.98 8.36
C VAL A 64 23.65 10.24 8.80
N ASP A 65 22.48 10.07 9.42
CA ASP A 65 21.63 11.18 9.85
C ASP A 65 21.79 11.48 11.37
N GLY A 66 22.75 10.82 12.03
CA GLY A 66 23.06 11.01 13.45
C GLY A 66 23.75 12.35 13.77
N ALA A 67 23.55 12.84 14.99
CA ALA A 67 24.06 14.16 15.41
C ALA A 67 25.59 14.33 15.24
N ALA A 68 26.37 13.26 15.44
CA ALA A 68 27.81 13.27 15.23
C ALA A 68 28.19 13.49 13.75
N ALA A 69 27.50 12.82 12.82
CA ALA A 69 27.74 12.95 11.39
C ALA A 69 27.52 14.39 10.91
N LEU A 70 26.44 15.01 11.40
CA LEU A 70 26.07 16.38 11.07
C LEU A 70 27.04 17.40 11.70
N LYS A 71 27.40 17.22 12.98
CA LYS A 71 28.32 18.12 13.70
C LYS A 71 29.72 18.15 13.09
N HIS A 72 30.22 16.99 12.68
CA HIS A 72 31.59 16.86 12.14
C HIS A 72 31.65 17.02 10.62
N LYS A 73 30.54 17.36 9.95
CA LYS A 73 30.44 17.45 8.48
C LYS A 73 31.01 16.20 7.78
N SER A 74 30.82 15.03 8.39
CA SER A 74 31.35 13.75 7.90
C SER A 74 30.28 12.89 7.22
N ARG A 75 29.07 13.43 7.04
CA ARG A 75 27.91 12.74 6.47
C ARG A 75 28.23 12.08 5.12
N ASP A 76 28.85 12.81 4.19
CA ASP A 76 29.13 12.28 2.84
C ASP A 76 30.11 11.11 2.87
N LEU A 77 31.14 11.17 3.74
CA LEU A 77 32.06 10.05 3.97
C LEU A 77 31.34 8.83 4.57
N LEU A 78 30.39 9.06 5.48
CA LEU A 78 29.57 8.00 6.07
C LEU A 78 28.59 7.40 5.06
N ILE A 79 28.02 8.20 4.16
CA ILE A 79 27.20 7.72 3.03
C ILE A 79 28.02 6.73 2.21
N VAL A 80 29.22 7.13 1.75
CA VAL A 80 30.10 6.27 0.94
C VAL A 80 30.41 5.00 1.71
N LYS A 81 30.84 5.10 2.97
CA LYS A 81 31.20 3.95 3.80
C LYS A 81 30.04 2.97 4.00
N GLU A 82 28.88 3.44 4.42
CA GLU A 82 27.75 2.56 4.72
C GLU A 82 27.12 1.97 3.45
N LEU A 83 27.09 2.73 2.35
CA LEU A 83 26.65 2.24 1.04
C LEU A 83 27.58 1.14 0.52
N THR A 84 28.89 1.39 0.51
CA THR A 84 29.90 0.40 0.07
C THR A 84 29.91 -0.85 0.95
N ASN A 85 29.69 -0.72 2.26
CA ASN A 85 29.51 -1.87 3.16
C ASN A 85 28.28 -2.71 2.77
N ALA A 86 27.14 -2.07 2.53
CA ALA A 86 25.91 -2.77 2.14
C ALA A 86 26.07 -3.49 0.79
N LEU A 87 26.67 -2.82 -0.20
CA LEU A 87 26.91 -3.40 -1.53
C LEU A 87 27.98 -4.50 -1.51
N THR A 88 29.00 -4.37 -0.65
CA THR A 88 29.97 -5.45 -0.40
C THR A 88 29.26 -6.70 0.15
N GLY A 89 28.38 -6.53 1.14
CA GLY A 89 27.57 -7.62 1.68
C GLY A 89 26.70 -8.30 0.61
N LEU A 90 26.15 -7.52 -0.33
CA LEU A 90 25.41 -8.04 -1.48
C LEU A 90 26.30 -8.89 -2.39
N ILE A 91 27.43 -8.36 -2.85
CA ILE A 91 28.33 -9.07 -3.76
C ILE A 91 28.85 -10.36 -3.12
N VAL A 92 29.23 -10.30 -1.84
CA VAL A 92 29.69 -11.48 -1.10
C VAL A 92 28.57 -12.52 -0.98
N GLY A 93 27.33 -12.09 -0.72
CA GLY A 93 26.18 -12.97 -0.60
C GLY A 93 25.69 -13.59 -1.91
N LEU A 94 26.02 -12.99 -3.07
CA LEU A 94 25.63 -13.51 -4.38
C LEU A 94 26.43 -14.77 -4.77
N GLY A 95 27.71 -14.87 -4.36
CA GLY A 95 28.49 -16.08 -4.56
C GLY A 95 29.99 -15.95 -4.25
N THR A 96 30.62 -17.09 -3.93
CA THR A 96 32.04 -17.16 -3.50
C THR A 96 33.03 -16.68 -4.56
N ARG A 97 32.78 -16.97 -5.84
CA ARG A 97 33.64 -16.51 -6.94
C ARG A 97 33.59 -14.99 -7.12
N GLN A 98 32.39 -14.41 -7.04
CA GLN A 98 32.20 -12.95 -7.11
C GLN A 98 32.84 -12.28 -5.89
N ALA A 99 32.65 -12.85 -4.70
CA ALA A 99 33.28 -12.40 -3.47
C ALA A 99 34.82 -12.36 -3.58
N ALA A 100 35.45 -13.44 -4.04
CA ALA A 100 36.91 -13.52 -4.13
C ALA A 100 37.51 -12.49 -5.09
N ASN A 101 36.83 -12.22 -6.20
CA ASN A 101 37.26 -11.17 -7.14
C ASN A 101 37.07 -9.78 -6.54
N PHE A 102 35.88 -9.51 -5.98
CA PHE A 102 35.58 -8.20 -5.41
C PHE A 102 36.50 -7.84 -4.23
N LEU A 103 36.79 -8.80 -3.33
CA LEU A 103 37.66 -8.57 -2.18
C LEU A 103 39.13 -8.33 -2.54
N ARG A 104 39.53 -8.65 -3.78
CA ARG A 104 40.88 -8.35 -4.29
C ARG A 104 40.91 -6.98 -4.97
N ASP A 105 39.92 -6.71 -5.82
CA ASP A 105 39.96 -5.57 -6.74
C ASP A 105 39.28 -4.33 -6.13
N HIS A 106 38.33 -4.50 -5.21
CA HIS A 106 37.52 -3.45 -4.58
C HIS A 106 36.75 -2.54 -5.55
N GLU A 107 36.51 -3.00 -6.78
CA GLU A 107 35.78 -2.26 -7.80
C GLU A 107 34.32 -2.73 -7.91
N PHE A 108 33.38 -1.77 -7.86
CA PHE A 108 31.94 -2.06 -7.96
C PHE A 108 31.42 -2.15 -9.40
N THR A 109 32.05 -1.44 -10.35
CA THR A 109 31.61 -1.35 -11.76
C THR A 109 31.36 -2.70 -12.45
N PRO A 110 32.18 -3.76 -12.24
CA PRO A 110 31.91 -5.08 -12.81
C PRO A 110 30.61 -5.72 -12.33
N TYR A 111 30.09 -5.31 -11.17
CA TYR A 111 28.89 -5.84 -10.52
C TYR A 111 27.66 -4.96 -10.69
N GLN A 112 27.75 -3.88 -11.49
CA GLN A 112 26.69 -2.90 -11.66
C GLN A 112 25.33 -3.53 -12.04
N HIS A 113 25.33 -4.55 -12.89
CA HIS A 113 24.11 -5.21 -13.33
C HIS A 113 23.40 -5.89 -12.16
N ASP A 114 24.15 -6.66 -11.36
CA ASP A 114 23.62 -7.44 -10.24
C ASP A 114 23.17 -6.53 -9.10
N ILE A 115 23.91 -5.45 -8.84
CA ILE A 115 23.54 -4.42 -7.85
C ILE A 115 22.22 -3.74 -8.24
N ARG A 116 22.13 -3.24 -9.49
CA ARG A 116 20.92 -2.57 -10.00
C ARG A 116 19.73 -3.53 -10.01
N ALA A 117 19.96 -4.81 -10.34
CA ALA A 117 18.94 -5.86 -10.25
C ALA A 117 18.44 -6.07 -8.81
N ALA A 118 19.34 -6.25 -7.84
CA ALA A 118 18.96 -6.49 -6.45
C ALA A 118 18.18 -5.32 -5.84
N ILE A 119 18.61 -4.08 -6.11
CA ILE A 119 17.92 -2.85 -5.67
C ILE A 119 16.52 -2.78 -6.27
N GLU A 120 16.39 -2.98 -7.58
CA GLU A 120 15.11 -2.95 -8.28
C GLU A 120 14.15 -4.05 -7.80
N MET A 121 14.65 -5.27 -7.58
CA MET A 121 13.84 -6.37 -7.04
C MET A 121 13.31 -6.07 -5.64
N CYS A 122 14.10 -5.40 -4.80
CA CYS A 122 13.67 -4.97 -3.47
C CYS A 122 12.57 -3.91 -3.55
N ARG A 123 12.69 -2.98 -4.50
CA ARG A 123 11.66 -1.96 -4.76
C ARG A 123 10.34 -2.57 -5.23
N ARG A 124 10.38 -3.42 -6.26
CA ARG A 124 9.18 -4.17 -6.71
C ARG A 124 8.54 -4.97 -5.61
N TYR A 125 9.35 -5.66 -4.79
CA TYR A 125 8.83 -6.43 -3.67
C TYR A 125 8.04 -5.57 -2.69
N LYS A 126 8.56 -4.39 -2.32
CA LYS A 126 7.84 -3.48 -1.42
C LYS A 126 6.54 -2.98 -2.04
N ILE A 127 6.56 -2.55 -3.31
CA ILE A 127 5.36 -2.05 -3.98
C ILE A 127 4.28 -3.14 -4.02
N MET A 128 4.64 -4.38 -4.38
CA MET A 128 3.70 -5.51 -4.39
C MET A 128 3.25 -5.94 -3.00
N ASN A 129 3.99 -5.61 -1.94
CA ASN A 129 3.71 -6.02 -0.57
C ASN A 129 3.87 -4.83 0.39
N PRO A 130 2.96 -3.83 0.36
CA PRO A 130 3.07 -2.61 1.16
C PRO A 130 3.28 -2.84 2.67
N ASP A 131 2.79 -3.96 3.18
CA ASP A 131 2.91 -4.35 4.60
C ASP A 131 4.29 -4.85 5.01
N MET A 132 5.13 -5.23 4.05
CA MET A 132 6.46 -5.75 4.29
C MET A 132 7.50 -4.63 4.35
N LEU A 133 8.63 -4.90 5.02
CA LEU A 133 9.77 -3.98 5.14
C LEU A 133 9.37 -2.60 5.73
N ARG A 134 8.45 -2.54 6.69
CA ARG A 134 7.83 -1.32 7.25
C ARG A 134 8.80 -0.13 7.43
N THR A 135 9.45 -0.05 8.58
CA THR A 135 10.43 1.00 8.92
C THR A 135 11.76 0.80 8.18
N ASP A 136 12.03 -0.40 7.69
CA ASP A 136 13.27 -0.72 6.98
C ASP A 136 13.31 -0.22 5.54
N TYR A 137 12.15 -0.08 4.88
CA TYR A 137 12.11 0.35 3.49
C TYR A 137 12.48 1.81 3.34
N VAL A 138 12.05 2.69 4.24
CA VAL A 138 12.45 4.11 4.19
C VAL A 138 13.96 4.26 4.34
N LYS A 139 14.57 3.49 5.26
CA LYS A 139 16.04 3.43 5.43
C LYS A 139 16.73 2.97 4.15
N PHE A 140 16.20 1.93 3.49
CA PHE A 140 16.70 1.47 2.20
C PHE A 140 16.55 2.55 1.11
N LEU A 141 15.37 3.15 0.98
CA LEU A 141 15.08 4.16 -0.03
C LEU A 141 15.98 5.39 0.14
N TYR A 142 16.22 5.83 1.37
CA TYR A 142 17.14 6.92 1.70
C TYR A 142 18.59 6.59 1.34
N MET A 143 19.05 5.36 1.59
CA MET A 143 20.37 4.92 1.16
C MET A 143 20.51 4.95 -0.38
N ILE A 144 19.46 4.56 -1.12
CA ILE A 144 19.46 4.61 -2.58
C ILE A 144 19.36 6.05 -3.10
N GLN A 145 18.54 6.88 -2.48
CA GLN A 145 18.42 8.30 -2.81
C GLN A 145 19.76 9.03 -2.62
N ASP A 146 20.46 8.76 -1.50
CA ASP A 146 21.80 9.30 -1.25
C ASP A 146 22.81 8.77 -2.30
N ALA A 147 22.72 7.50 -2.69
CA ALA A 147 23.57 6.94 -3.76
C ALA A 147 23.35 7.60 -5.13
N VAL A 148 22.14 8.08 -5.40
CA VAL A 148 21.79 8.79 -6.65
C VAL A 148 22.21 10.25 -6.61
N GLN A 149 22.08 10.92 -5.46
CA GLN A 149 22.21 12.37 -5.36
C GLN A 149 23.57 12.85 -4.81
N ASN A 150 24.30 12.02 -4.07
CA ASN A 150 25.60 12.39 -3.50
C ASN A 150 26.74 12.15 -4.50
N ASP A 151 27.50 13.19 -4.82
CA ASP A 151 28.56 13.11 -5.82
C ASP A 151 29.72 12.18 -5.41
N MET A 152 30.10 12.16 -4.12
CA MET A 152 31.14 11.24 -3.63
C MET A 152 30.71 9.77 -3.73
N ALA A 153 29.43 9.48 -3.46
CA ALA A 153 28.87 8.14 -3.62
C ALA A 153 28.87 7.71 -5.10
N ARG A 154 28.50 8.61 -6.00
CA ARG A 154 28.50 8.34 -7.44
C ARG A 154 29.90 8.09 -7.98
N GLU A 155 30.88 8.88 -7.54
CA GLU A 155 32.29 8.71 -7.90
C GLU A 155 32.84 7.38 -7.37
N ALA A 156 32.59 7.06 -6.10
CA ALA A 156 33.05 5.82 -5.48
C ALA A 156 32.47 4.56 -6.14
N LEU A 157 31.24 4.62 -6.66
CA LEU A 157 30.60 3.49 -7.32
C LEU A 157 30.93 3.41 -8.81
N GLY A 158 31.07 4.55 -9.50
CA GLY A 158 31.33 4.61 -10.94
C GLY A 158 30.12 4.33 -11.84
N PHE A 159 28.91 4.16 -11.28
CA PHE A 159 27.67 3.94 -12.04
C PHE A 159 26.43 4.38 -11.25
N ASN A 160 25.29 4.53 -11.93
CA ASN A 160 24.00 4.77 -11.29
C ASN A 160 23.39 3.46 -10.76
N VAL A 161 23.14 3.39 -9.45
CA VAL A 161 22.57 2.21 -8.78
C VAL A 161 21.08 1.98 -9.06
N VAL A 162 20.37 2.99 -9.56
CA VAL A 162 18.95 2.88 -9.89
C VAL A 162 18.76 2.45 -11.34
N LYS A 163 17.81 1.55 -11.55
CA LYS A 163 17.21 1.29 -12.85
C LYS A 163 15.69 1.43 -12.74
N SER A 164 15.06 1.59 -13.90
CA SER A 164 13.61 1.55 -14.04
C SER A 164 13.02 0.26 -13.49
N LEU A 165 11.84 0.35 -12.86
CA LEU A 165 11.09 -0.82 -12.42
C LEU A 165 10.70 -1.69 -13.60
N VAL A 166 10.78 -3.01 -13.41
CA VAL A 166 10.22 -3.99 -14.34
C VAL A 166 8.71 -4.08 -14.09
N THR A 167 7.93 -3.51 -14.98
CA THR A 167 6.47 -3.50 -14.91
C THR A 167 5.87 -4.48 -15.91
N VAL A 168 4.58 -4.80 -15.78
CA VAL A 168 3.89 -5.71 -16.70
C VAL A 168 3.94 -5.17 -18.13
N GLY A 169 3.70 -3.87 -18.32
CA GLY A 169 3.74 -3.21 -19.63
C GLY A 169 5.11 -3.36 -20.31
N ARG A 170 6.16 -2.85 -19.67
CA ARG A 170 7.56 -3.02 -20.12
C ARG A 170 7.97 -4.47 -20.33
N TYR A 171 7.50 -5.39 -19.48
CA TYR A 171 7.78 -6.81 -19.64
C TYR A 171 7.13 -7.38 -20.89
N CYS A 172 5.86 -7.05 -21.15
CA CYS A 172 5.15 -7.45 -22.36
C CYS A 172 5.81 -6.86 -23.61
N GLU A 173 6.24 -5.60 -23.54
CA GLU A 173 6.98 -4.95 -24.62
C GLU A 173 8.29 -5.66 -24.93
N ALA A 174 9.10 -5.94 -23.91
CA ALA A 174 10.38 -6.61 -24.06
C ALA A 174 10.27 -8.06 -24.60
N HIS A 175 9.10 -8.70 -24.45
CA HIS A 175 8.83 -10.05 -24.95
C HIS A 175 7.93 -10.06 -26.20
N SER A 176 7.58 -8.89 -26.74
CA SER A 176 6.71 -8.74 -27.91
C SER A 176 5.30 -9.37 -27.75
N ILE A 177 4.73 -9.31 -26.54
CA ILE A 177 3.39 -9.83 -26.20
C ILE A 177 2.42 -8.72 -25.76
N GLN A 178 2.56 -7.50 -26.28
CA GLN A 178 1.73 -6.36 -25.89
C GLN A 178 0.25 -6.55 -26.25
N ASP A 179 -0.02 -7.34 -27.29
CA ASP A 179 -1.35 -7.77 -27.72
C ASP A 179 -2.10 -8.56 -26.64
N LEU A 180 -1.40 -9.20 -25.69
CA LEU A 180 -2.02 -9.81 -24.50
C LEU A 180 -2.86 -8.80 -23.72
N LEU A 181 -2.37 -7.55 -23.61
CA LEU A 181 -3.04 -6.49 -22.86
C LEU A 181 -4.31 -5.99 -23.58
N ALA A 182 -4.50 -6.31 -24.86
CA ALA A 182 -5.71 -5.97 -25.61
C ALA A 182 -6.72 -7.13 -25.67
N ASP A 183 -6.38 -8.32 -25.12
CA ASP A 183 -7.26 -9.48 -25.19
C ASP A 183 -8.46 -9.35 -24.24
N SER A 184 -9.67 -9.39 -24.79
CA SER A 184 -10.93 -9.34 -24.03
C SER A 184 -11.06 -10.41 -22.94
N ARG A 185 -10.41 -11.57 -23.09
CA ARG A 185 -10.40 -12.66 -22.09
C ARG A 185 -9.57 -12.30 -20.87
N LEU A 186 -8.60 -11.40 -21.00
CA LEU A 186 -7.67 -11.05 -19.94
C LEU A 186 -8.40 -10.51 -18.71
N ALA A 187 -9.43 -9.66 -18.91
CA ALA A 187 -10.23 -9.11 -17.82
C ALA A 187 -10.82 -10.22 -16.93
N TYR A 188 -11.33 -11.31 -17.52
CA TYR A 188 -11.81 -12.47 -16.77
C TYR A 188 -10.68 -13.21 -16.04
N CYS A 189 -9.54 -13.40 -16.70
CA CYS A 189 -8.35 -14.05 -16.13
C CYS A 189 -7.79 -13.33 -14.90
N ILE A 190 -7.88 -11.99 -14.85
CA ILE A 190 -7.28 -11.19 -13.78
C ILE A 190 -8.28 -10.75 -12.71
N THR A 191 -9.59 -10.94 -12.92
CA THR A 191 -10.60 -10.53 -11.93
C THR A 191 -10.72 -11.58 -10.82
N PRO A 192 -10.55 -11.23 -9.53
CA PRO A 192 -10.75 -12.15 -8.42
C PRO A 192 -12.21 -12.63 -8.40
N VAL A 193 -12.44 -13.94 -8.20
CA VAL A 193 -13.81 -14.46 -8.07
C VAL A 193 -14.34 -14.01 -6.71
N PRO A 194 -15.45 -13.25 -6.64
CA PRO A 194 -15.97 -12.76 -5.37
C PRO A 194 -16.50 -13.91 -4.51
N VAL A 195 -16.64 -13.65 -3.21
CA VAL A 195 -17.29 -14.61 -2.30
C VAL A 195 -18.77 -14.74 -2.69
N MET A 196 -19.22 -15.97 -2.95
CA MET A 196 -20.59 -16.26 -3.35
C MET A 196 -21.25 -17.21 -2.36
N ARG A 197 -22.54 -16.97 -2.06
CA ARG A 197 -23.34 -17.85 -1.17
C ARG A 197 -23.56 -19.24 -1.79
N ASP A 198 -23.81 -19.28 -3.10
CA ASP A 198 -23.94 -20.52 -3.85
C ASP A 198 -22.57 -21.13 -4.13
N ARG A 199 -22.26 -22.24 -3.43
CA ARG A 199 -21.01 -22.99 -3.58
C ARG A 199 -20.86 -23.63 -4.96
N HIS A 200 -21.95 -24.01 -5.62
CA HIS A 200 -21.88 -24.59 -6.95
C HIS A 200 -21.48 -23.53 -7.97
N LEU A 201 -22.12 -22.36 -7.92
CA LEU A 201 -21.75 -21.21 -8.74
C LEU A 201 -20.29 -20.78 -8.47
N LEU A 202 -19.88 -20.65 -7.20
CA LEU A 202 -18.50 -20.31 -6.85
C LEU A 202 -17.48 -21.27 -7.47
N ASN A 203 -17.67 -22.58 -7.27
CA ASN A 203 -16.76 -23.60 -7.80
C ASN A 203 -16.73 -23.61 -9.33
N ARG A 204 -17.88 -23.37 -9.98
CA ARG A 204 -17.95 -23.23 -11.44
C ARG A 204 -17.16 -22.01 -11.92
N CYS A 205 -17.32 -20.84 -11.30
CA CYS A 205 -16.58 -19.63 -11.65
C CYS A 205 -15.08 -19.78 -11.43
N LEU A 206 -14.65 -20.40 -10.31
CA LEU A 206 -13.24 -20.69 -10.04
C LEU A 206 -12.63 -21.59 -11.12
N ARG A 207 -13.30 -22.71 -11.45
CA ARG A 207 -12.84 -23.61 -12.52
C ARG A 207 -12.83 -22.93 -13.89
N GLY A 208 -13.85 -22.15 -14.19
CA GLY A 208 -13.93 -21.39 -15.43
C GLY A 208 -12.76 -20.44 -15.62
N LYS A 209 -12.39 -19.73 -14.54
CA LYS A 209 -11.24 -18.84 -14.51
C LYS A 209 -9.94 -19.59 -14.76
N ASP A 210 -9.72 -20.70 -14.06
CA ASP A 210 -8.51 -21.53 -14.24
C ASP A 210 -8.38 -22.00 -15.70
N VAL A 211 -9.47 -22.51 -16.29
CA VAL A 211 -9.51 -22.96 -17.69
C VAL A 211 -9.24 -21.81 -18.66
N MET A 212 -9.79 -20.62 -18.42
CA MET A 212 -9.55 -19.46 -19.28
C MET A 212 -8.10 -18.98 -19.20
N VAL A 213 -7.52 -18.95 -18.00
CA VAL A 213 -6.10 -18.60 -17.80
C VAL A 213 -5.21 -19.57 -18.58
N GLU A 214 -5.43 -20.88 -18.45
CA GLU A 214 -4.67 -21.90 -19.20
C GLU A 214 -4.79 -21.73 -20.71
N LYS A 215 -6.01 -21.48 -21.22
CA LYS A 215 -6.26 -21.25 -22.66
C LYS A 215 -5.55 -19.99 -23.16
N LEU A 216 -5.65 -18.89 -22.42
CA LEU A 216 -5.01 -17.62 -22.76
C LEU A 216 -3.49 -17.77 -22.77
N VAL A 217 -2.91 -18.34 -21.71
CA VAL A 217 -1.47 -18.57 -21.58
C VAL A 217 -0.94 -19.44 -22.70
N SER A 218 -1.59 -20.58 -22.98
CA SER A 218 -1.14 -21.52 -24.01
C SER A 218 -1.23 -20.93 -25.42
N HIS A 219 -2.26 -20.12 -25.69
CA HIS A 219 -2.42 -19.40 -26.95
C HIS A 219 -1.26 -18.43 -27.21
N TYR A 220 -1.01 -17.51 -26.27
CA TYR A 220 0.07 -16.53 -26.40
C TYR A 220 1.46 -17.16 -26.35
N ALA A 221 1.64 -18.22 -25.56
CA ALA A 221 2.90 -18.98 -25.54
C ALA A 221 3.20 -19.61 -26.90
N THR A 222 2.20 -20.18 -27.55
CA THR A 222 2.35 -20.82 -28.88
C THR A 222 2.57 -19.78 -29.97
N GLU A 223 1.75 -18.73 -30.01
CA GLU A 223 1.82 -17.68 -31.03
C GLU A 223 3.16 -16.94 -31.01
N HIS A 224 3.62 -16.57 -29.82
CA HIS A 224 4.85 -15.80 -29.61
C HIS A 224 6.08 -16.68 -29.38
N ARG A 225 5.94 -18.01 -29.42
CA ARG A 225 7.01 -18.99 -29.18
C ARG A 225 7.73 -18.78 -27.85
N LEU A 226 6.97 -18.46 -26.81
CA LEU A 226 7.45 -18.29 -25.45
C LEU A 226 7.12 -19.52 -24.61
N ALA A 227 7.84 -19.71 -23.51
CA ALA A 227 7.44 -20.67 -22.51
C ALA A 227 6.18 -20.16 -21.77
N GLU A 228 5.28 -21.07 -21.40
CA GLU A 228 4.00 -20.70 -20.76
C GLU A 228 4.20 -19.88 -19.48
N ASP A 229 5.26 -20.16 -18.69
CA ASP A 229 5.59 -19.41 -17.47
C ASP A 229 5.91 -17.93 -17.73
N LYS A 230 6.44 -17.60 -18.92
CA LYS A 230 6.74 -16.22 -19.34
C LYS A 230 5.47 -15.42 -19.64
N VAL A 231 4.41 -16.07 -20.13
CA VAL A 231 3.11 -15.40 -20.33
C VAL A 231 2.34 -15.36 -19.00
N GLU A 232 2.35 -16.48 -18.28
CA GLU A 232 1.61 -16.64 -17.03
C GLU A 232 2.02 -15.62 -15.96
N ILE A 233 3.32 -15.26 -15.88
CA ILE A 233 3.79 -14.28 -14.90
C ILE A 233 3.16 -12.89 -15.10
N ALA A 234 2.91 -12.46 -16.34
CA ALA A 234 2.24 -11.20 -16.65
C ALA A 234 0.77 -11.23 -16.20
N VAL A 235 0.06 -12.30 -16.53
CA VAL A 235 -1.35 -12.51 -16.11
C VAL A 235 -1.47 -12.55 -14.59
N ARG A 236 -0.57 -13.29 -13.92
CA ARG A 236 -0.57 -13.38 -12.45
C ARG A 236 -0.23 -12.05 -11.79
N SER A 237 0.68 -11.25 -12.35
CA SER A 237 0.97 -9.91 -11.84
C SER A 237 -0.23 -8.98 -11.90
N LEU A 238 -0.97 -8.98 -13.00
CA LEU A 238 -2.20 -8.20 -13.13
C LEU A 238 -3.28 -8.70 -12.16
N ASN A 239 -3.43 -10.02 -12.01
CA ASN A 239 -4.35 -10.60 -11.03
C ASN A 239 -3.99 -10.22 -9.59
N ASP A 240 -2.71 -10.31 -9.21
CA ASP A 240 -2.23 -9.91 -7.87
C ASP A 240 -2.53 -8.43 -7.61
N ALA A 241 -2.29 -7.56 -8.60
CA ALA A 241 -2.62 -6.14 -8.51
C ALA A 241 -4.13 -5.89 -8.35
N ASN A 242 -4.95 -6.66 -9.06
CA ASN A 242 -6.41 -6.60 -8.95
C ASN A 242 -6.90 -7.04 -7.57
N CYS A 243 -6.38 -8.14 -7.03
CA CYS A 243 -6.69 -8.59 -5.67
C CYS A 243 -6.39 -7.48 -4.66
N PHE A 244 -5.19 -6.91 -4.72
CA PHE A 244 -4.78 -5.85 -3.82
C PHE A 244 -5.69 -4.61 -3.92
N SER A 245 -5.90 -4.08 -5.13
CA SER A 245 -6.75 -2.90 -5.32
C SER A 245 -8.19 -3.16 -4.89
N ASN A 246 -8.74 -4.33 -5.23
CA ASN A 246 -10.10 -4.71 -4.87
C ASN A 246 -10.29 -4.81 -3.35
N ASP A 247 -9.38 -5.47 -2.64
CA ASP A 247 -9.49 -5.65 -1.18
C ASP A 247 -9.43 -4.31 -0.44
N ASN A 248 -8.55 -3.40 -0.86
CA ASN A 248 -8.45 -2.07 -0.28
C ASN A 248 -9.71 -1.23 -0.59
N VAL A 249 -10.18 -1.23 -1.84
CA VAL A 249 -11.37 -0.48 -2.27
C VAL A 249 -12.64 -1.01 -1.61
N GLU A 250 -12.80 -2.33 -1.51
CA GLU A 250 -13.96 -2.97 -0.90
C GLU A 250 -14.05 -2.64 0.59
N THR A 251 -12.92 -2.70 1.29
CA THR A 251 -12.82 -2.33 2.71
C THR A 251 -13.31 -0.90 2.95
N THR A 252 -12.83 0.07 2.17
CA THR A 252 -13.29 1.47 2.31
C THR A 252 -14.74 1.64 1.87
N THR A 253 -15.17 0.95 0.82
CA THR A 253 -16.54 0.97 0.31
C THR A 253 -17.53 0.48 1.37
N ARG A 254 -17.19 -0.59 2.08
CA ARG A 254 -18.01 -1.15 3.15
C ARG A 254 -18.19 -0.19 4.32
N LEU A 255 -17.12 0.48 4.75
CA LEU A 255 -17.22 1.50 5.80
C LEU A 255 -18.06 2.72 5.35
N LEU A 256 -17.92 3.12 4.08
CA LEU A 256 -18.72 4.18 3.48
C LEU A 256 -20.21 3.81 3.38
N GLN A 257 -20.53 2.55 3.10
CA GLN A 257 -21.90 2.03 3.14
C GLN A 257 -22.48 2.10 4.56
N LEU A 258 -21.70 1.73 5.58
CA LEU A 258 -22.11 1.84 6.98
C LEU A 258 -22.39 3.30 7.39
N LEU A 259 -21.58 4.26 6.95
CA LEU A 259 -21.88 5.69 7.13
C LEU A 259 -23.24 6.05 6.53
N LYS A 260 -23.49 5.68 5.26
CA LYS A 260 -24.74 5.99 4.55
C LYS A 260 -25.97 5.27 5.13
N GLN A 261 -25.78 4.08 5.69
CA GLN A 261 -26.83 3.27 6.28
C GLN A 261 -27.27 3.83 7.63
N HIS A 262 -26.33 4.09 8.54
CA HIS A 262 -26.63 4.42 9.93
C HIS A 262 -26.72 5.93 10.21
N PHE A 263 -26.18 6.79 9.33
CA PHE A 263 -26.15 8.24 9.53
C PHE A 263 -26.78 8.96 8.33
N LYS A 264 -27.58 10.00 8.61
CA LYS A 264 -28.22 10.83 7.58
C LYS A 264 -27.89 12.30 7.84
N PRO A 265 -27.43 13.06 6.83
CA PRO A 265 -26.88 14.42 7.03
C PRO A 265 -27.87 15.42 7.65
N ASN A 266 -29.17 15.15 7.53
CA ASN A 266 -30.24 16.04 7.99
C ASN A 266 -31.05 15.44 9.16
N GLU A 267 -30.63 14.30 9.73
CA GLU A 267 -31.32 13.66 10.86
C GLU A 267 -30.37 13.52 12.05
N LEU A 268 -30.60 14.33 13.08
CA LEU A 268 -29.82 14.31 14.30
C LEU A 268 -30.57 13.52 15.37
N LEU A 269 -30.04 12.34 15.70
CA LEU A 269 -30.45 11.54 16.87
C LEU A 269 -29.26 11.45 17.82
N GLU A 270 -29.51 11.28 19.12
CA GLU A 270 -28.43 11.17 20.11
C GLU A 270 -27.40 10.09 19.76
N THR A 271 -27.85 8.96 19.21
CA THR A 271 -26.99 7.83 18.82
C THR A 271 -26.31 8.01 17.45
N THR A 272 -26.69 9.01 16.66
CA THR A 272 -26.14 9.29 15.32
C THR A 272 -25.54 10.69 15.19
N ASP A 273 -25.53 11.48 16.26
CA ASP A 273 -24.94 12.81 16.23
C ASP A 273 -23.43 12.73 15.99
N LEU A 274 -22.96 13.50 15.01
CA LEU A 274 -21.56 13.54 14.56
C LEU A 274 -20.91 14.89 14.87
N THR A 275 -21.60 15.77 15.61
CA THR A 275 -21.08 17.10 15.95
C THR A 275 -19.76 16.98 16.70
N ILE A 276 -18.77 17.78 16.31
CA ILE A 276 -17.47 17.92 16.98
C ILE A 276 -17.22 19.39 17.22
N ASP A 277 -16.61 19.70 18.36
CA ASP A 277 -16.30 21.07 18.77
C ASP A 277 -14.82 21.15 19.15
N GLU A 278 -14.13 22.14 18.60
CA GLU A 278 -12.72 22.38 18.90
C GLU A 278 -12.48 22.50 20.41
N GLY A 279 -11.44 21.82 20.89
CA GLY A 279 -11.07 21.78 22.31
C GLY A 279 -11.85 20.74 23.13
N THR A 280 -12.88 20.10 22.57
CA THR A 280 -13.65 19.03 23.23
C THR A 280 -13.15 17.66 22.78
N ASP A 281 -12.89 16.77 23.73
CA ASP A 281 -12.41 15.39 23.50
C ASP A 281 -11.15 15.30 22.60
N GLY A 282 -10.34 16.37 22.56
CA GLY A 282 -9.13 16.47 21.73
C GLY A 282 -9.36 16.90 20.28
N SER A 283 -10.60 17.24 19.90
CA SER A 283 -10.95 17.73 18.56
C SER A 283 -10.25 19.06 18.27
N ARG A 284 -9.79 19.22 17.02
CA ARG A 284 -9.20 20.48 16.52
C ARG A 284 -10.07 21.17 15.46
N LEU A 285 -11.12 20.49 15.02
CA LEU A 285 -12.11 21.02 14.09
C LEU A 285 -13.45 21.20 14.81
N SER A 286 -14.21 22.20 14.38
CA SER A 286 -15.59 22.42 14.80
C SER A 286 -16.52 22.19 13.61
N HIS A 287 -17.30 21.12 13.65
CA HIS A 287 -18.27 20.76 12.61
C HIS A 287 -19.61 20.41 13.24
N ASN A 288 -20.70 20.96 12.71
CA ASN A 288 -22.03 20.41 13.00
C ASN A 288 -22.18 19.02 12.37
N HIS A 289 -23.22 18.27 12.78
CA HIS A 289 -23.49 16.92 12.26
C HIS A 289 -23.46 16.82 10.72
N ARG A 290 -24.12 17.73 9.99
CA ARG A 290 -24.16 17.72 8.53
C ARG A 290 -22.75 17.87 7.94
N MET A 291 -21.99 18.83 8.44
CA MET A 291 -20.61 19.09 8.00
C MET A 291 -19.71 17.88 8.26
N GLN A 292 -19.77 17.29 9.47
CA GLN A 292 -18.96 16.12 9.80
C GLN A 292 -19.34 14.92 8.93
N TYR A 293 -20.63 14.70 8.69
CA TYR A 293 -21.09 13.64 7.79
C TYR A 293 -20.45 13.75 6.39
N PHE A 294 -20.51 14.95 5.78
CA PHE A 294 -19.93 15.16 4.45
C PHE A 294 -18.40 15.10 4.47
N PHE A 295 -17.75 15.61 5.53
CA PHE A 295 -16.30 15.52 5.68
C PHE A 295 -15.81 14.07 5.73
N VAL A 296 -16.51 13.20 6.48
CA VAL A 296 -16.23 11.76 6.54
C VAL A 296 -16.51 11.09 5.19
N LEU A 297 -17.66 11.37 4.57
CA LEU A 297 -18.04 10.80 3.27
C LEU A 297 -16.99 11.11 2.19
N GLN A 298 -16.53 12.37 2.13
CA GLN A 298 -15.53 12.84 1.18
C GLN A 298 -14.16 12.21 1.47
N SER A 299 -13.76 12.15 2.74
CA SER A 299 -12.47 11.55 3.13
C SER A 299 -12.41 10.06 2.78
N LEU A 300 -13.45 9.29 3.11
CA LEU A 300 -13.53 7.86 2.75
C LEU A 300 -13.58 7.66 1.22
N SER A 301 -14.29 8.53 0.49
CA SER A 301 -14.33 8.45 -0.98
C SER A 301 -12.97 8.76 -1.61
N LEU A 302 -12.25 9.74 -1.07
CA LEU A 302 -10.90 10.06 -1.50
C LEU A 302 -9.94 8.90 -1.21
N TRP A 303 -10.00 8.30 -0.01
CA TRP A 303 -9.18 7.14 0.33
C TRP A 303 -9.44 5.98 -0.61
N LYS A 304 -10.71 5.67 -0.91
CA LYS A 304 -11.12 4.68 -1.91
C LYS A 304 -10.47 4.95 -3.27
N ASN A 305 -10.52 6.20 -3.75
CA ASN A 305 -9.99 6.57 -5.07
C ASN A 305 -8.45 6.57 -5.12
N ILE A 306 -7.77 6.94 -4.04
CA ILE A 306 -6.30 6.82 -3.90
C ILE A 306 -5.88 5.35 -3.86
N CYS A 307 -6.53 4.53 -3.01
CA CYS A 307 -6.23 3.10 -2.90
C CYS A 307 -6.45 2.35 -4.23
N ARG A 308 -7.47 2.74 -5.01
CA ARG A 308 -7.71 2.19 -6.36
C ARG A 308 -6.51 2.38 -7.29
N LYS A 309 -5.83 3.54 -7.20
CA LYS A 309 -4.67 3.89 -8.04
C LYS A 309 -3.32 3.65 -7.33
N MET A 310 -3.30 2.91 -6.21
CA MET A 310 -2.12 2.80 -5.34
C MET A 310 -0.83 2.39 -6.08
N TYR A 311 -0.89 1.39 -6.96
CA TYR A 311 0.30 0.97 -7.73
C TYR A 311 0.84 2.06 -8.66
N VAL A 312 -0.05 2.77 -9.34
CA VAL A 312 0.30 3.89 -10.23
C VAL A 312 0.94 5.00 -9.41
N LEU A 313 0.28 5.41 -8.33
CA LEU A 313 0.75 6.48 -7.46
C LEU A 313 2.09 6.13 -6.79
N TRP A 314 2.28 4.88 -6.38
CA TRP A 314 3.56 4.42 -5.79
C TRP A 314 4.68 4.43 -6.83
N SER A 315 4.44 3.92 -8.05
CA SER A 315 5.43 3.96 -9.13
C SER A 315 5.89 5.39 -9.39
N ILE A 316 4.95 6.33 -9.50
CA ILE A 316 5.25 7.77 -9.70
C ILE A 316 6.02 8.33 -8.51
N ALA A 317 5.64 7.99 -7.28
CA ALA A 317 6.31 8.46 -6.07
C ALA A 317 7.78 8.03 -6.01
N GLU A 318 8.09 6.79 -6.40
CA GLU A 318 9.48 6.34 -6.46
C GLU A 318 10.28 6.98 -7.59
N GLU A 319 9.64 7.26 -8.72
CA GLU A 319 10.27 7.98 -9.83
C GLU A 319 10.67 9.39 -9.41
N ASP A 320 9.76 10.13 -8.73
CA ASP A 320 10.08 11.44 -8.14
C ASP A 320 11.21 11.33 -7.09
N MET A 321 11.14 10.33 -6.20
CA MET A 321 12.14 10.14 -5.13
C MET A 321 13.56 9.89 -5.66
N LEU A 322 13.66 9.16 -6.78
CA LEU A 322 14.92 8.67 -7.33
C LEU A 322 15.34 9.41 -8.60
N ASP A 323 14.70 10.55 -8.92
CA ASP A 323 15.10 11.43 -10.01
C ASP A 323 16.46 12.09 -9.69
N PRO A 324 17.52 11.86 -10.48
CA PRO A 324 18.80 12.53 -10.28
C PRO A 324 18.75 14.05 -10.51
N ASN A 325 17.70 14.56 -11.16
CA ASN A 325 17.55 15.98 -11.47
C ASN A 325 16.77 16.76 -10.40
N GLU A 326 15.99 16.08 -9.55
CA GLU A 326 15.23 16.70 -8.47
C GLU A 326 15.95 16.44 -7.14
N LYS A 327 16.78 17.37 -6.69
CA LYS A 327 17.57 17.20 -5.45
C LYS A 327 16.70 17.38 -4.20
N TYR A 328 16.95 16.57 -3.17
CA TYR A 328 16.40 16.82 -1.85
C TYR A 328 17.21 17.88 -1.08
N GLU A 329 16.57 18.54 -0.13
CA GLU A 329 17.20 19.34 0.92
C GLU A 329 17.14 18.57 2.24
N LEU A 330 18.28 18.40 2.91
CA LEU A 330 18.31 17.80 4.24
C LEU A 330 17.97 18.87 5.27
N ARG A 331 16.76 18.83 5.84
CA ARG A 331 16.27 19.87 6.75
C ARG A 331 15.45 19.30 7.91
N SER A 332 15.51 19.96 9.06
CA SER A 332 14.61 19.68 10.18
C SER A 332 13.21 20.21 9.87
N THR A 333 12.21 19.36 10.02
CA THR A 333 10.80 19.67 9.67
C THR A 333 9.91 19.92 10.88
N GLY A 334 10.47 19.82 12.10
CA GLY A 334 9.69 19.67 13.33
C GLY A 334 9.44 18.20 13.68
N GLN A 335 9.32 17.33 12.67
CA GLN A 335 9.18 15.87 12.80
C GLN A 335 10.55 15.14 12.73
N GLY A 336 11.64 15.85 13.03
CA GLY A 336 13.01 15.37 12.85
C GLY A 336 13.66 15.80 11.54
N LEU A 337 14.88 15.29 11.31
CA LEU A 337 15.67 15.57 10.11
C LEU A 337 15.18 14.72 8.95
N GLN A 338 14.82 15.36 7.84
CA GLN A 338 14.21 14.70 6.69
C GLN A 338 14.90 15.10 5.38
N ARG A 339 14.86 14.19 4.41
CA ARG A 339 15.16 14.46 3.01
C ARG A 339 13.90 15.08 2.40
N VAL A 340 13.84 16.41 2.38
CA VAL A 340 12.70 17.18 1.86
C VAL A 340 12.87 17.34 0.36
N GLN A 341 11.96 16.79 -0.44
CA GLN A 341 12.07 16.75 -1.90
C GLN A 341 10.72 16.99 -2.55
N LYS A 342 10.68 17.86 -3.56
CA LYS A 342 9.46 18.05 -4.35
C LYS A 342 9.13 16.77 -5.12
N ALA A 343 7.84 16.52 -5.32
CA ALA A 343 7.35 15.39 -6.08
C ALA A 343 6.28 15.87 -7.07
N PRO A 344 6.69 16.56 -8.15
CA PRO A 344 5.77 17.25 -9.05
C PRO A 344 4.87 16.29 -9.83
N HIS A 345 5.34 15.08 -10.15
CA HIS A 345 4.53 14.09 -10.86
C HIS A 345 3.48 13.50 -9.93
N LEU A 346 3.88 13.12 -8.70
CA LEU A 346 2.94 12.62 -7.70
C LEU A 346 1.92 13.70 -7.33
N TYR A 347 2.34 14.96 -7.15
CA TYR A 347 1.43 16.06 -6.86
C TYR A 347 0.31 16.17 -7.90
N LYS A 348 0.68 16.17 -9.20
CA LYS A 348 -0.28 16.21 -10.31
C LYS A 348 -1.22 15.00 -10.29
N ALA A 349 -0.69 13.81 -10.06
CA ALA A 349 -1.49 12.59 -10.02
C ALA A 349 -2.51 12.59 -8.87
N ILE A 350 -2.12 13.06 -7.68
CA ILE A 350 -3.03 13.20 -6.54
C ILE A 350 -4.06 14.31 -6.77
N GLN A 351 -3.66 15.43 -7.37
CA GLN A 351 -4.59 16.49 -7.73
C GLN A 351 -5.69 16.00 -8.68
N GLN A 352 -5.33 15.15 -9.65
CA GLN A 352 -6.31 14.52 -10.53
C GLN A 352 -7.28 13.61 -9.74
N VAL A 353 -6.78 12.77 -8.84
CA VAL A 353 -7.63 11.91 -7.98
C VAL A 353 -8.57 12.73 -7.10
N LEU A 354 -8.09 13.85 -6.56
CA LEU A 354 -8.91 14.78 -5.80
C LEU A 354 -10.02 15.38 -6.66
N ASN A 355 -9.69 15.85 -7.87
CA ASN A 355 -10.67 16.44 -8.78
C ASN A 355 -11.75 15.41 -9.18
N GLU A 356 -11.35 14.19 -9.55
CA GLU A 356 -12.29 13.09 -9.83
C GLU A 356 -13.21 12.81 -8.63
N THR A 357 -12.65 12.79 -7.42
CA THR A 357 -13.45 12.56 -6.19
C THR A 357 -14.43 13.70 -5.93
N LYS A 358 -14.04 14.95 -6.21
CA LYS A 358 -14.93 16.12 -6.09
C LYS A 358 -16.03 16.09 -7.14
N GLU A 359 -15.73 15.72 -8.38
CA GLU A 359 -16.73 15.54 -9.43
C GLU A 359 -17.74 14.44 -9.09
N GLU A 360 -17.30 13.34 -8.44
CA GLU A 360 -18.18 12.28 -7.94
C GLU A 360 -19.17 12.75 -6.85
N LEU A 361 -18.80 13.76 -6.04
CA LEU A 361 -19.52 14.14 -4.81
C LEU A 361 -20.17 15.54 -4.84
N GLY A 362 -19.72 16.42 -5.73
CA GLY A 362 -20.15 17.82 -5.83
C GLY A 362 -19.45 18.74 -4.82
N GLU A 363 -19.95 18.77 -3.57
CA GLU A 363 -19.42 19.66 -2.52
C GLU A 363 -18.13 19.12 -1.88
N TRP A 364 -17.27 20.01 -1.37
CA TRP A 364 -16.05 19.68 -0.61
C TRP A 364 -16.02 20.43 0.74
N VAL A 365 -15.81 19.70 1.84
CA VAL A 365 -15.65 20.24 3.20
C VAL A 365 -14.19 20.10 3.60
N GLY A 366 -13.57 21.16 4.10
CA GLY A 366 -12.16 21.20 4.50
C GLY A 366 -11.22 21.70 3.40
N SER A 367 -9.91 21.60 3.64
CA SER A 367 -8.89 22.13 2.73
C SER A 367 -8.64 21.19 1.54
N GLU A 368 -8.37 21.78 0.38
CA GLU A 368 -7.92 21.08 -0.83
C GLU A 368 -6.39 21.02 -0.93
N ARG A 369 -5.68 21.60 0.05
CA ARG A 369 -4.23 21.65 0.04
C ARG A 369 -3.64 20.24 0.13
N ILE A 370 -2.74 19.94 -0.79
CA ILE A 370 -1.91 18.74 -0.80
C ILE A 370 -0.52 19.15 -0.32
N HIS A 371 -0.10 18.67 0.85
CA HIS A 371 1.29 18.83 1.27
C HIS A 371 2.16 17.75 0.63
N LEU A 372 3.24 18.18 -0.02
CA LEU A 372 4.18 17.28 -0.68
C LEU A 372 5.51 17.99 -0.98
N GLY A 373 6.60 17.48 -0.42
CA GLY A 373 7.91 18.13 -0.51
C GLY A 373 8.04 19.34 0.41
N ASP A 374 7.38 19.32 1.56
CA ASP A 374 7.40 20.39 2.55
C ASP A 374 7.58 19.86 3.99
N ASN A 375 7.35 20.69 5.01
CA ASN A 375 7.55 20.28 6.40
C ASN A 375 6.52 19.26 6.89
N GLN A 376 5.34 19.17 6.27
CA GLN A 376 4.27 18.28 6.69
C GLN A 376 4.40 16.91 6.02
N VAL A 377 4.73 16.92 4.73
CA VAL A 377 5.01 15.72 3.95
C VAL A 377 6.35 15.91 3.26
N PRO A 378 7.46 15.47 3.88
CA PRO A 378 8.81 15.76 3.40
C PRO A 378 9.08 15.29 1.98
N ASN A 379 8.49 14.16 1.57
CA ASN A 379 8.78 13.58 0.27
C ASN A 379 7.66 12.62 -0.19
N ALA A 380 7.75 12.17 -1.44
CA ALA A 380 6.74 11.34 -2.09
C ALA A 380 6.44 10.04 -1.34
N PHE A 381 7.47 9.41 -0.76
CA PHE A 381 7.30 8.16 -0.02
C PHE A 381 6.47 8.34 1.25
N HIS A 382 6.68 9.42 2.01
CA HIS A 382 5.84 9.73 3.17
C HIS A 382 4.36 9.86 2.80
N PHE A 383 4.06 10.46 1.64
CA PHE A 383 2.70 10.59 1.17
C PHE A 383 2.07 9.22 0.92
N ILE A 384 2.73 8.38 0.11
CA ILE A 384 2.20 7.06 -0.25
C ILE A 384 2.09 6.12 0.95
N ASP A 385 3.07 6.14 1.86
CA ASP A 385 3.04 5.27 3.04
C ASP A 385 1.85 5.55 3.95
N LYS A 386 1.45 6.83 4.12
CA LYS A 386 0.22 7.20 4.85
C LYS A 386 -1.00 6.49 4.28
N TYR A 387 -1.18 6.51 2.96
CA TYR A 387 -2.34 5.90 2.32
C TYR A 387 -2.25 4.38 2.21
N GLY A 388 -1.04 3.80 2.25
CA GLY A 388 -0.83 2.36 2.38
C GLY A 388 -1.39 1.77 3.67
N GLN A 389 -1.72 2.61 4.66
CA GLN A 389 -2.20 2.19 5.99
C GLN A 389 -3.73 2.20 6.11
N VAL A 390 -4.47 2.74 5.13
CA VAL A 390 -5.95 2.87 5.17
C VAL A 390 -6.64 1.55 5.53
N SER A 391 -6.29 0.46 4.85
CA SER A 391 -6.90 -0.84 5.11
C SER A 391 -6.54 -1.39 6.49
N ARG A 392 -5.35 -1.09 7.03
CA ARG A 392 -4.96 -1.51 8.38
C ARG A 392 -5.82 -0.86 9.45
N ILE A 393 -6.27 0.37 9.22
CA ILE A 393 -7.17 1.09 10.12
C ILE A 393 -8.60 0.51 10.01
N ILE A 394 -9.10 0.33 8.79
CA ILE A 394 -10.50 -0.02 8.56
C ILE A 394 -10.80 -1.51 8.82
N ILE A 395 -9.90 -2.43 8.46
CA ILE A 395 -10.14 -3.87 8.58
C ILE A 395 -10.48 -4.28 10.03
N PRO A 396 -9.73 -3.88 11.07
CA PRO A 396 -10.06 -4.22 12.45
C PRO A 396 -11.42 -3.68 12.91
N ILE A 397 -11.80 -2.49 12.45
CA ILE A 397 -13.13 -1.91 12.72
C ILE A 397 -14.20 -2.82 12.12
N LEU A 398 -14.11 -3.14 10.83
CA LEU A 398 -15.10 -3.98 10.14
C LEU A 398 -15.17 -5.39 10.75
N ARG A 399 -14.02 -6.01 11.08
CA ARG A 399 -13.97 -7.31 11.77
C ARG A 399 -14.67 -7.27 13.11
N THR A 400 -14.49 -6.20 13.89
CA THR A 400 -15.16 -6.02 15.18
C THR A 400 -16.67 -5.91 14.99
N LEU A 401 -17.12 -5.11 14.00
CA LEU A 401 -18.54 -4.98 13.68
C LEU A 401 -19.19 -6.30 13.26
N ASP A 402 -18.49 -7.13 12.47
CA ASP A 402 -18.96 -8.46 12.07
C ASP A 402 -18.99 -9.45 13.22
N PHE A 403 -18.02 -9.35 14.13
CA PHE A 403 -17.94 -10.23 15.28
C PHE A 403 -19.07 -9.97 16.28
N ILE A 404 -19.55 -8.72 16.38
CA ILE A 404 -20.72 -8.40 17.21
C ILE A 404 -21.96 -9.23 16.77
N ASP A 405 -22.17 -9.46 15.47
CA ASP A 405 -23.26 -10.34 15.00
C ASP A 405 -23.09 -11.80 15.44
N HIS A 406 -21.85 -12.22 15.67
CA HIS A 406 -21.56 -13.56 16.17
C HIS A 406 -21.78 -13.65 17.68
N LEU A 407 -21.44 -12.60 18.43
CA LEU A 407 -21.69 -12.51 19.87
C LEU A 407 -23.19 -12.61 20.19
N GLU A 408 -24.07 -12.02 19.36
CA GLU A 408 -25.52 -12.10 19.56
C GLU A 408 -26.09 -13.52 19.47
N LYS A 409 -25.37 -14.47 18.86
CA LYS A 409 -25.81 -15.88 18.73
C LYS A 409 -25.62 -16.68 20.02
N GLN A 410 -24.82 -16.21 20.97
CA GLN A 410 -24.53 -16.90 22.23
C GLN A 410 -25.22 -16.19 23.40
N ALA A 411 -25.95 -16.94 24.23
CA ALA A 411 -26.85 -16.36 25.24
C ALA A 411 -26.15 -15.43 26.24
N GLU A 412 -24.96 -15.81 26.73
CA GLU A 412 -24.17 -15.04 27.69
C GLU A 412 -23.63 -13.75 27.08
N HIS A 413 -23.06 -13.83 25.87
CA HIS A 413 -22.56 -12.66 25.15
C HIS A 413 -23.68 -11.69 24.73
N ALA A 414 -24.82 -12.22 24.31
CA ALA A 414 -26.00 -11.42 24.02
C ALA A 414 -26.55 -10.71 25.27
N ALA A 415 -26.47 -11.35 26.45
CA ALA A 415 -26.82 -10.69 27.72
C ALA A 415 -25.87 -9.52 28.02
N TYR A 416 -24.56 -9.72 27.89
CA TYR A 416 -23.57 -8.65 28.02
C TYR A 416 -23.83 -7.48 27.06
N LEU A 417 -24.10 -7.75 25.78
CA LEU A 417 -24.39 -6.71 24.78
C LEU A 417 -25.64 -5.90 25.15
N ARG A 418 -26.70 -6.55 25.63
CA ARG A 418 -27.91 -5.85 26.08
C ARG A 418 -27.68 -5.04 27.35
N GLU A 419 -26.93 -5.57 28.31
CA GLU A 419 -26.66 -4.89 29.58
C GLU A 419 -25.80 -3.64 29.39
N VAL A 420 -24.72 -3.74 28.61
CA VAL A 420 -23.74 -2.66 28.45
C VAL A 420 -24.12 -1.68 27.34
N TRP A 421 -24.68 -2.17 26.24
CA TRP A 421 -24.91 -1.38 25.02
C TRP A 421 -26.38 -1.27 24.63
N GLY A 422 -27.28 -1.98 25.31
CA GLY A 422 -28.71 -2.08 24.94
C GLY A 422 -28.98 -3.06 23.79
N SER A 423 -28.12 -3.13 22.78
CA SER A 423 -28.15 -4.13 21.70
C SER A 423 -26.81 -4.19 20.95
N GLY A 424 -26.57 -5.24 20.15
CA GLY A 424 -25.40 -5.28 19.27
C GLY A 424 -25.41 -4.17 18.23
N GLU A 425 -26.57 -3.81 17.69
CA GLU A 425 -26.72 -2.68 16.76
C GLU A 425 -26.30 -1.35 17.39
N LEU A 426 -26.67 -1.09 18.65
CA LEU A 426 -26.22 0.10 19.37
C LEU A 426 -24.72 0.06 19.67
N ALA A 427 -24.15 -1.11 19.97
CA ALA A 427 -22.70 -1.29 20.14
C ALA A 427 -21.95 -0.95 18.85
N LYS A 428 -22.42 -1.45 17.70
CA LYS A 428 -21.87 -1.13 16.38
C LYS A 428 -21.93 0.37 16.09
N ARG A 429 -23.08 0.99 16.36
CA ARG A 429 -23.28 2.41 16.15
C ARG A 429 -22.38 3.26 17.05
N ALA A 430 -22.13 2.84 18.29
CA ALA A 430 -21.21 3.52 19.19
C ALA A 430 -19.77 3.54 18.63
N ILE A 431 -19.28 2.40 18.10
CA ILE A 431 -17.97 2.32 17.44
C ILE A 431 -17.93 3.24 16.21
N LEU A 432 -18.91 3.13 15.32
CA LEU A 432 -18.97 3.93 14.09
C LEU A 432 -19.06 5.43 14.38
N ARG A 433 -19.91 5.82 15.32
CA ARG A 433 -20.08 7.22 15.73
C ARG A 433 -18.77 7.81 16.27
N ASP A 434 -18.11 7.08 17.17
CA ASP A 434 -16.84 7.55 17.74
C ASP A 434 -15.75 7.65 16.66
N PHE A 435 -15.65 6.68 15.75
CA PHE A 435 -14.70 6.74 14.64
C PHE A 435 -15.02 7.88 13.65
N PHE A 436 -16.28 8.08 13.28
CA PHE A 436 -16.66 9.14 12.33
C PHE A 436 -16.55 10.55 12.94
N ARG A 437 -16.59 10.68 14.27
CA ARG A 437 -16.24 11.94 14.95
C ARG A 437 -14.72 12.07 15.03
N HIS A 438 -14.09 11.17 15.76
CA HIS A 438 -12.71 11.37 16.26
C HIS A 438 -11.61 10.78 15.38
N GLY A 439 -11.98 9.96 14.38
CA GLY A 439 -11.09 9.59 13.29
C GLY A 439 -10.95 10.70 12.23
N PHE A 440 -11.73 11.79 12.34
CA PHE A 440 -11.83 12.86 11.35
C PHE A 440 -12.02 14.24 12.02
N ASP A 441 -11.42 14.47 13.19
CA ASP A 441 -11.61 15.69 14.00
C ASP A 441 -10.41 16.65 14.01
N GLY A 442 -9.39 16.38 13.21
CA GLY A 442 -8.15 17.16 13.16
C GLY A 442 -7.16 16.88 14.29
N SER A 443 -7.47 15.94 15.20
CA SER A 443 -6.54 15.51 16.24
C SER A 443 -5.30 14.82 15.65
N GLY A 444 -4.21 14.79 16.41
CA GLY A 444 -2.94 14.17 16.02
C GLY A 444 -1.97 15.05 15.21
N GLY A 445 -2.38 16.24 14.75
CA GLY A 445 -1.45 17.22 14.18
C GLY A 445 -0.60 17.90 15.26
N ASP A 446 0.49 18.57 14.88
CA ASP A 446 1.33 19.33 15.83
C ASP A 446 0.83 20.78 16.00
N ASN A 447 0.21 21.36 14.95
CA ASN A 447 -0.17 22.77 14.89
C ASN A 447 -1.65 22.96 14.46
N MET A 448 -2.17 24.18 14.55
CA MET A 448 -3.52 24.54 14.07
C MET A 448 -3.59 24.59 12.54
N ASP A 449 -2.49 24.96 11.87
CA ASP A 449 -2.34 24.82 10.41
C ASP A 449 -2.33 23.36 9.93
N ASP A 450 -2.11 22.43 10.87
CA ASP A 450 -2.00 20.98 10.67
C ASP A 450 -3.23 20.23 11.21
N ALA A 451 -4.34 20.93 11.46
CA ALA A 451 -5.57 20.41 12.05
C ALA A 451 -6.35 19.43 11.13
N GLY A 452 -5.66 18.63 10.32
CA GLY A 452 -6.18 17.46 9.61
C GLY A 452 -7.17 17.72 8.47
N SER A 453 -7.45 18.98 8.12
CA SER A 453 -8.40 19.31 7.05
C SER A 453 -7.80 19.21 5.63
N CYS A 454 -6.48 19.31 5.50
CA CYS A 454 -5.75 19.12 4.25
C CYS A 454 -5.80 17.66 3.78
N ILE A 455 -5.47 17.42 2.52
CA ILE A 455 -5.63 16.12 1.87
C ILE A 455 -4.89 15.01 2.63
N ASP A 456 -3.60 15.20 2.87
CA ASP A 456 -2.75 14.26 3.60
C ASP A 456 -2.97 14.29 5.13
N GLY A 457 -3.61 15.33 5.66
CA GLY A 457 -3.95 15.48 7.07
C GLY A 457 -5.19 14.69 7.49
N ARG A 458 -6.08 14.33 6.55
CA ARG A 458 -7.31 13.56 6.83
C ARG A 458 -7.06 12.20 7.47
N LEU A 459 -5.89 11.60 7.26
CA LEU A 459 -5.49 10.34 7.86
C LEU A 459 -4.88 10.49 9.26
N THR A 460 -4.40 11.69 9.63
CA THR A 460 -3.70 11.93 10.89
C THR A 460 -4.61 11.67 12.10
N SER A 461 -5.87 12.11 12.04
CA SER A 461 -6.83 11.88 13.12
C SER A 461 -7.23 10.42 13.26
N ALA A 462 -7.32 9.68 12.15
CA ALA A 462 -7.57 8.25 12.18
C ALA A 462 -6.43 7.48 12.86
N TRP A 463 -5.18 7.90 12.64
CA TRP A 463 -4.02 7.40 13.37
C TRP A 463 -4.08 7.70 14.86
N ASN A 464 -4.40 8.94 15.21
CA ASN A 464 -4.56 9.33 16.60
C ASN A 464 -5.68 8.53 17.28
N TRP A 465 -6.80 8.28 16.59
CA TRP A 465 -7.87 7.43 17.07
C TRP A 465 -7.40 6.00 17.35
N CYS A 466 -6.62 5.41 16.44
CA CYS A 466 -6.03 4.08 16.61
C CYS A 466 -5.12 4.02 17.85
N ASN A 467 -4.28 5.02 18.07
CA ASN A 467 -3.40 5.11 19.24
C ASN A 467 -4.17 5.19 20.57
N ASN A 468 -5.40 5.71 20.53
CA ASN A 468 -6.25 5.88 21.70
C ASN A 468 -7.29 4.76 21.88
N ILE A 469 -7.31 3.73 21.02
CA ILE A 469 -8.36 2.69 21.02
C ILE A 469 -8.54 2.01 22.37
N ARG A 470 -7.45 1.79 23.11
CA ARG A 470 -7.46 1.12 24.43
C ARG A 470 -8.23 1.88 25.51
N PHE A 471 -8.44 3.17 25.30
CA PHE A 471 -9.16 4.04 26.23
C PHE A 471 -10.65 4.16 25.88
N LYS A 472 -11.07 3.62 24.73
CA LYS A 472 -12.46 3.68 24.29
C LYS A 472 -13.30 2.64 25.03
N PRO A 473 -14.55 2.97 25.41
CA PRO A 473 -15.40 2.06 26.17
C PRO A 473 -15.74 0.77 25.41
N PHE A 474 -15.69 0.79 24.08
CA PHE A 474 -15.91 -0.38 23.21
C PHE A 474 -14.64 -1.20 22.94
N TYR A 475 -13.49 -0.87 23.54
CA TYR A 475 -12.27 -1.66 23.40
C TYR A 475 -12.43 -3.15 23.72
N PRO A 476 -13.22 -3.58 24.74
CA PRO A 476 -13.49 -4.99 24.97
C PRO A 476 -14.08 -5.72 23.75
N LEU A 477 -14.89 -5.05 22.92
CA LEU A 477 -15.46 -5.65 21.71
C LEU A 477 -14.37 -5.92 20.66
N PHE A 478 -13.37 -5.05 20.55
CA PHE A 478 -12.19 -5.30 19.73
C PHE A 478 -11.45 -6.55 20.22
N LEU A 479 -11.20 -6.66 21.53
CA LEU A 479 -10.54 -7.84 22.11
C LEU A 479 -11.33 -9.13 21.84
N PHE A 480 -12.65 -9.11 21.98
CA PHE A 480 -13.52 -10.24 21.65
C PHE A 480 -13.36 -10.69 20.19
N SER A 481 -13.19 -9.76 19.26
CA SER A 481 -12.96 -10.06 17.84
C SER A 481 -11.55 -10.59 17.51
N GLY A 482 -10.69 -10.80 18.52
CA GLY A 482 -9.32 -11.23 18.35
C GLY A 482 -8.35 -10.10 17.98
N PHE A 483 -8.73 -8.84 18.21
CA PHE A 483 -7.86 -7.70 17.96
C PHE A 483 -6.63 -7.71 18.87
N SER A 484 -5.44 -7.57 18.29
CA SER A 484 -4.18 -7.41 19.00
C SER A 484 -3.63 -5.98 18.87
N SER A 485 -3.47 -5.49 17.64
CA SER A 485 -3.14 -4.10 17.33
C SER A 485 -3.47 -3.75 15.89
N PHE A 486 -3.52 -2.46 15.55
CA PHE A 486 -3.62 -1.98 14.17
C PHE A 486 -2.34 -2.25 13.36
N ASP A 487 -1.22 -2.50 14.05
CA ASP A 487 0.08 -2.88 13.47
C ASP A 487 0.35 -4.39 13.50
N GLY A 488 -0.64 -5.19 13.92
CA GLY A 488 -0.50 -6.62 14.14
C GLY A 488 0.06 -7.33 12.92
N ASP A 489 0.94 -8.29 13.15
CA ASP A 489 1.47 -9.14 12.09
C ASP A 489 0.32 -10.01 11.58
N MET A 490 0.01 -9.95 10.29
CA MET A 490 -1.00 -10.80 9.64
C MET A 490 -0.47 -12.24 9.48
N SER A 491 0.36 -12.70 10.42
CA SER A 491 0.86 -14.06 10.51
C SER A 491 -0.15 -14.93 11.25
N VAL A 492 -1.20 -15.32 10.51
CA VAL A 492 -1.90 -16.60 10.73
C VAL A 492 -1.70 -17.46 9.50
#